data_AF-A0A7V8VSQ0-F1
#
_entry.id   AF-A0A7V8VSQ0-F1
#
_cell.length_a   1.000
_cell.length_b   1.000
_cell.length_c   1.000
_cell.angle_alpha   90.00
_cell.angle_beta   90.00
_cell.angle_gamma   90.00
#
_symmetry.space_group_name_H-M   'P 1'
#
loop_
_entity.id
_entity.type
_entity.pdbx_description
1 polymer ?
#
loop_
_entity_poly.entity_id
_entity_poly.type
_entity_poly.pdbx_seq_one_letter_code
_entity_poly.pdbx_strand_id
1 'polypeptide(L)' 'MANEFFERPILNSPYEYPARHWELDDDGQPTQRIIEHRRRAEFITPIPKPKKRKGGAAQRAMVF' A
#
# COMPACT_ATOMS: atom_id res chain seq x y z
N MET A 1 -5.93 -2.34 -24.33
CA MET A 1 -4.95 -3.23 -23.67
C MET A 1 -5.68 -3.92 -22.54
N ALA A 2 -5.78 -5.25 -22.55
CA ALA A 2 -6.52 -5.98 -21.53
C ALA A 2 -5.75 -5.92 -20.22
N ASN A 3 -6.42 -5.51 -19.15
CA ASN A 3 -5.82 -5.43 -17.82
C ASN A 3 -5.94 -6.81 -17.17
N GLU A 4 -4.83 -7.55 -17.18
CA GLU A 4 -4.77 -8.96 -16.77
C GLU A 4 -5.24 -9.18 -15.33
N PHE A 5 -5.12 -8.17 -14.47
CA PHE A 5 -5.65 -8.20 -13.11
C PHE A 5 -7.17 -8.41 -13.08
N PHE A 6 -7.93 -7.74 -13.96
CA PHE A 6 -9.39 -7.84 -13.95
C PHE A 6 -9.88 -9.14 -14.59
N GLU A 7 -9.15 -9.65 -15.59
CA GLU A 7 -9.45 -10.94 -16.20
C GLU A 7 -9.12 -12.10 -15.25
N ARG A 8 -8.01 -11.99 -14.51
CA ARG A 8 -7.48 -13.07 -13.66
C ARG A 8 -6.99 -12.54 -12.30
N PRO A 9 -7.90 -12.05 -11.44
CA PRO A 9 -7.52 -11.44 -10.17
C PRO A 9 -6.92 -12.46 -9.20
N ILE A 10 -7.27 -13.73 -9.34
CA ILE A 10 -6.83 -14.82 -8.44
C ILE A 10 -5.79 -15.68 -9.17
N LEU A 11 -4.54 -15.63 -8.68
CA LEU A 11 -3.39 -16.32 -9.28
C LEU A 11 -3.06 -17.69 -8.68
N ASN A 12 -3.59 -17.98 -7.47
CA ASN A 12 -3.26 -19.17 -6.70
C ASN A 12 -4.46 -20.10 -6.59
N SER A 13 -4.18 -21.40 -6.47
CA SER A 13 -5.19 -22.41 -6.16
C SER A 13 -5.72 -22.22 -4.73
N PRO A 14 -7.02 -22.45 -4.47
CA PRO A 14 -7.58 -22.40 -3.12
C PRO A 14 -7.08 -23.55 -2.21
N TYR A 15 -6.50 -24.60 -2.78
CA TYR A 15 -6.04 -25.78 -2.05
C TYR A 15 -4.52 -25.85 -1.89
N GLU A 16 -3.77 -24.96 -2.54
CA GLU A 16 -2.32 -24.92 -2.47
C GLU A 16 -1.84 -23.69 -1.71
N TYR A 17 -0.58 -23.73 -1.26
CA TYR A 17 0.03 -22.58 -0.60
C TYR A 17 0.20 -21.41 -1.58
N PRO A 18 -0.19 -20.18 -1.22
CA PRO A 18 -0.11 -19.04 -2.13
C PRO A 18 1.35 -18.65 -2.39
N ALA A 19 1.79 -18.86 -3.63
CA ALA A 19 3.17 -18.61 -4.06
C ALA A 19 3.32 -17.29 -4.82
N ARG A 20 2.22 -16.70 -5.31
CA ARG A 20 2.27 -15.48 -6.15
C ARG A 20 1.26 -14.45 -5.71
N HIS A 21 1.50 -13.18 -6.04
CA HIS A 21 0.50 -12.13 -5.87
C HIS A 21 0.69 -11.02 -6.90
N TRP A 22 -0.37 -10.25 -7.10
CA TRP A 22 -0.31 -8.98 -7.82
C TRP A 22 0.40 -7.94 -6.94
N GLU A 23 1.40 -7.27 -7.50
CA GLU A 23 2.02 -6.11 -6.86
C GLU A 23 1.01 -4.95 -6.81
N LEU A 24 0.92 -4.32 -5.64
CA LEU A 24 0.17 -3.10 -5.43
C LEU A 24 1.14 -1.94 -5.21
N ASP A 25 0.80 -0.75 -5.70
CA ASP A 25 1.52 0.47 -5.36
C ASP A 25 1.20 0.97 -3.94
N ASP A 26 1.82 2.08 -3.54
CA ASP A 26 1.64 2.69 -2.21
C ASP A 26 0.19 3.13 -1.93
N ASP A 27 -0.61 3.36 -2.98
CA ASP A 27 -2.02 3.70 -2.91
C ASP A 27 -2.93 2.44 -2.98
N GLY A 28 -2.34 1.26 -3.13
CA GLY A 28 -3.03 -0.03 -3.19
C GLY A 28 -3.56 -0.40 -4.58
N GLN A 29 -3.13 0.25 -5.65
CA GLN A 29 -3.56 -0.07 -7.02
C GLN A 29 -2.69 -1.16 -7.66
N PRO A 30 -3.28 -2.07 -8.45
CA PRO A 30 -2.54 -3.15 -9.10
C PRO A 30 -1.64 -2.63 -10.23
N THR A 31 -0.35 -2.96 -10.18
CA THR A 31 0.63 -2.54 -11.19
C THR A 31 0.71 -3.47 -12.42
N GLN A 32 -0.14 -4.49 -12.48
CA GLN A 32 -0.12 -5.58 -13.47
C GLN A 32 1.17 -6.42 -13.44
N ARG A 33 1.93 -6.36 -12.34
CA ARG A 33 3.10 -7.22 -12.15
C ARG A 33 2.77 -8.35 -11.20
N ILE A 34 3.25 -9.55 -11.53
CA ILE A 34 3.14 -10.73 -10.69
C ILE A 34 4.46 -10.93 -9.97
N ILE A 35 4.38 -11.11 -8.66
CA ILE A 35 5.52 -11.32 -7.79
C ILE A 35 5.51 -12.78 -7.32
N GLU A 36 6.63 -13.49 -7.51
CA GLU A 36 6.78 -14.93 -7.24
C GLU A 36 7.15 -15.25 -5.79
N HIS A 37 6.47 -14.61 -4.84
CA HIS A 37 6.49 -15.01 -3.44
C HIS A 37 5.17 -14.68 -2.76
N ARG A 38 4.97 -15.21 -1.55
CA ARG A 38 3.78 -14.93 -0.74
C ARG A 38 3.76 -13.46 -0.28
N ARG A 39 2.66 -12.75 -0.56
CA ARG A 39 2.46 -11.38 -0.08
C ARG A 39 2.59 -11.32 1.45
N ARG A 40 3.42 -10.40 1.95
CA ARG A 40 3.53 -10.14 3.38
C ARG A 40 2.27 -9.44 3.88
N ALA A 41 1.94 -9.64 5.15
CA ALA A 41 0.86 -8.88 5.78
C ALA A 41 1.31 -7.43 5.97
N GLU A 42 0.48 -6.49 5.54
CA GLU A 42 0.66 -5.06 5.77
C GLU A 42 -0.39 -4.63 6.80
N PHE A 43 0.07 -4.07 7.91
CA PHE A 43 -0.82 -3.58 8.97
C PHE A 43 -0.98 -2.08 8.82
N ILE A 44 -2.12 -1.65 8.28
CA ILE A 44 -2.47 -0.24 8.22
C ILE A 44 -3.17 0.08 9.54
N THR A 45 -2.52 0.85 10.42
CA THR A 45 -3.23 1.38 11.58
C THR A 45 -4.13 2.51 11.11
N PRO A 46 -5.46 2.44 11.27
CA PRO A 46 -6.36 3.53 10.94
C PRO A 46 -6.26 4.60 12.04
N ILE A 47 -5.05 5.09 12.33
CA ILE A 47 -4.90 6.28 13.17
C ILE A 47 -5.25 7.45 12.26
N PRO A 48 -6.40 8.11 12.45
CA PRO A 48 -6.74 9.26 11.65
C PRO A 48 -5.63 10.30 11.83
N LYS A 49 -5.11 10.80 10.71
CA LYS A 49 -4.13 11.89 10.73
C LYS A 49 -4.70 13.01 11.62
N PRO A 50 -3.93 13.54 12.59
CA PRO A 50 -4.44 14.55 13.51
C PRO A 50 -5.00 15.72 12.72
N LYS A 51 -6.29 16.00 12.92
CA LYS A 51 -7.03 17.05 12.18
C LYS A 51 -6.40 18.43 12.34
N LYS A 52 -5.66 18.64 13.44
CA LYS A 52 -4.84 19.84 13.66
C LYS A 52 -3.39 19.57 13.27
N ARG A 53 -3.02 19.94 12.04
CA ARG A 53 -1.64 20.39 11.81
C ARG A 53 -1.55 21.80 12.39
N LYS A 54 -1.00 21.94 13.60
CA LYS A 54 -0.38 23.23 13.95
C LYS A 54 0.72 23.38 12.91
N GLY A 55 0.50 24.24 11.90
CA GLY A 55 1.57 24.67 11.01
C GLY A 55 2.75 25.02 11.90
N GLY A 56 3.92 24.45 11.60
CA GLY A 56 5.13 24.71 12.38
C GLY A 56 5.31 26.22 12.43
N ALA A 57 4.94 26.85 13.54
CA ALA A 57 5.41 28.17 13.85
C ALA A 57 6.89 27.97 14.07
N ALA A 58 7.69 28.21 13.04
CA ALA A 58 9.10 28.43 13.20
C ALA A 58 9.22 29.53 14.25
N GLN A 59 9.56 29.14 15.47
CA GLN A 59 9.81 30.05 16.57
C GLN A 59 10.94 30.96 16.11
N ARG A 60 10.62 32.22 15.79
CA ARG A 60 11.65 33.23 15.58
C ARG A 60 12.40 33.38 16.91
N ALA A 61 13.73 33.29 16.84
CA ALA A 61 14.59 33.51 17.98
C ALA A 61 14.33 34.91 18.56
N MET A 62 14.05 34.98 19.85
CA MET A 62 14.09 36.25 20.58
C MET A 62 15.56 36.62 20.73
N VAL A 63 15.96 37.76 20.15
CA VAL A 63 17.25 38.39 20.38
C VAL A 63 17.08 39.34 21.55
N PHE A 64 17.93 39.21 22.57
CA PHE A 64 17.98 40.08 23.75
C PHE A 64 18.72 41.38 23.44
#